data_AF-A0A7V3JK65-F1
#
_entry.id   AF-A0A7V3JK65-F1
#
_cell.length_a   1.000
_cell.length_b   1.000
_cell.length_c   1.000
_cell.angle_alpha   90.00
_cell.angle_beta   90.00
_cell.angle_gamma   90.00
#
_symmetry.space_group_name_H-M   'P 1'
#
loop_
_entity.id
_entity.type
_entity.pdbx_description
1 polymer ?
#
loop_
_entity_poly.entity_id
_entity_poly.type
_entity_poly.pdbx_seq_one_letter_code
_entity_poly.pdbx_strand_id
1 'polypeptide(L)'
;MLRFLMLAVLVALAVVLGFVIDAQSRTPVHHSDLVSSTTTIYAVGRVEGATREIELRTQLLGRIVAVPVRQGQEVHEGDVLLQLDDAQYRFEVAQAEAELAQAQAQL
;
A
#
# COMPACT_ATOMS: atom_id res chain seq x y z
N MET A 1 18.51 -83.02 -32.15
CA MET A 1 17.65 -82.49 -31.08
C MET A 1 18.34 -81.43 -30.21
N LEU A 2 19.58 -81.64 -29.78
CA LEU A 2 20.32 -80.69 -28.91
C LEU A 2 20.50 -79.27 -29.47
N ARG A 3 20.66 -79.12 -30.80
CA ARG A 3 20.82 -77.80 -31.46
C ARG A 3 19.59 -76.89 -31.33
N PHE A 4 18.38 -77.45 -31.44
CA PHE A 4 17.13 -76.69 -31.29
C PHE A 4 16.90 -76.27 -29.83
N LEU A 5 17.30 -77.13 -28.87
CA LEU A 5 17.25 -76.81 -27.45
C LEU A 5 18.16 -75.62 -27.09
N MET A 6 19.39 -75.59 -27.61
CA MET A 6 20.31 -74.46 -27.38
C MET A 6 19.81 -73.16 -28.00
N LEU A 7 19.20 -73.22 -29.20
CA LEU A 7 18.64 -72.03 -29.84
C LEU A 7 17.45 -71.46 -29.05
N ALA A 8 16.57 -72.32 -28.53
CA ALA A 8 15.45 -71.90 -27.69
C ALA A 8 15.91 -71.25 -26.36
N VAL A 9 16.93 -71.81 -25.72
CA VAL A 9 17.52 -71.24 -24.49
C VAL A 9 18.16 -69.88 -24.75
N LEU A 10 18.87 -69.72 -25.87
CA LEU A 10 19.50 -68.45 -26.24
C LEU A 10 18.48 -67.36 -26.54
N VAL A 11 17.38 -67.70 -27.22
CA VAL A 11 16.27 -66.77 -27.47
C VAL A 11 15.58 -66.38 -26.15
N ALA A 12 15.32 -67.34 -25.27
CA ALA A 12 14.72 -67.06 -23.96
C ALA A 12 15.64 -66.14 -23.12
N LEU A 13 16.95 -66.37 -23.15
CA LEU A 13 17.94 -65.53 -22.47
C LEU A 13 17.93 -64.10 -23.02
N ALA A 14 17.88 -63.94 -24.35
CA ALA A 14 17.83 -62.63 -24.99
C ALA A 14 16.55 -61.85 -24.64
N VAL A 15 15.40 -62.53 -24.57
CA VAL A 15 14.12 -61.93 -24.17
C VAL A 15 14.16 -61.47 -22.71
N VAL A 16 14.66 -62.32 -21.81
CA VAL A 16 14.82 -61.97 -20.38
C VAL A 16 15.77 -60.78 -20.23
N LEU A 17 16.89 -60.78 -20.95
CA LEU A 17 17.87 -59.70 -20.89
C LEU A 17 17.28 -58.38 -21.42
N GLY A 18 16.53 -58.42 -22.52
CA GLY A 18 15.82 -57.26 -23.05
C GLY A 18 14.80 -56.70 -22.06
N PHE A 19 14.04 -57.59 -21.40
CA PHE A 19 13.04 -57.18 -20.41
C PHE A 19 13.67 -56.55 -19.16
N VAL A 20 14.81 -57.07 -18.69
CA VAL A 20 15.55 -56.50 -17.55
C VAL A 20 16.08 -55.10 -17.88
N ILE A 21 16.62 -54.90 -19.09
CA ILE A 21 17.15 -53.60 -19.52
C ILE A 21 16.03 -52.55 -19.62
N ASP A 22 14.85 -52.92 -20.15
CA ASP A 22 13.69 -52.03 -20.25
C ASP A 22 13.10 -51.67 -18.87
N ALA A 23 13.03 -52.64 -17.97
CA ALA A 23 12.56 -52.40 -16.60
C ALA A 23 13.50 -51.44 -15.84
N GLN A 24 14.80 -51.49 -16.12
CA GLN A 24 15.80 -50.69 -15.42
C GLN A 24 16.03 -49.30 -16.03
N SER A 25 15.62 -49.07 -17.27
CA SER A 25 15.79 -47.79 -17.99
C SER A 25 14.71 -46.75 -17.71
N ARG A 26 13.72 -47.05 -16.86
CA ARG A 26 12.68 -46.10 -16.43
C ARG A 26 13.29 -45.05 -15.51
N THR A 27 13.84 -43.98 -16.09
CA THR A 27 14.31 -42.81 -15.33
C THR A 27 13.14 -42.22 -14.55
N PRO A 28 13.27 -42.01 -13.22
CA PRO A 28 12.26 -41.29 -12.47
C PRO A 28 12.16 -39.88 -13.03
N VAL A 29 11.03 -39.55 -13.64
CA VAL A 29 10.75 -38.20 -14.13
C VAL A 29 10.57 -37.34 -12.88
N HIS A 30 11.61 -36.58 -12.51
CA HIS A 30 11.51 -35.58 -11.46
C HIS A 30 10.49 -34.54 -11.90
N HIS A 31 9.25 -34.67 -11.40
CA HIS A 31 8.34 -33.55 -11.35
C HIS A 31 9.01 -32.55 -10.42
N SER A 32 9.64 -31.53 -11.00
CA SER A 32 9.94 -30.32 -10.26
C SER A 32 8.59 -29.74 -9.89
N ASP A 33 8.08 -30.15 -8.74
CA ASP A 33 7.02 -29.45 -8.05
C ASP A 33 7.48 -27.99 -8.03
N LEU A 34 6.79 -27.15 -8.79
CA LEU A 34 6.98 -25.71 -8.75
C LEU A 34 6.48 -25.25 -7.39
N VAL A 35 7.24 -25.58 -6.35
CA VAL A 35 7.19 -24.89 -5.07
C VAL A 35 7.43 -23.47 -5.45
N SER A 36 6.34 -22.69 -5.46
CA SER A 36 6.33 -21.24 -5.61
C SER A 36 7.26 -20.70 -4.54
N SER A 37 8.54 -20.62 -4.89
CA SER A 37 9.61 -20.18 -4.03
C SER A 37 9.38 -18.70 -3.94
N THR A 38 8.63 -18.30 -2.92
CA THR A 38 8.31 -16.90 -2.67
C THR A 38 9.63 -16.25 -2.28
N THR A 39 10.41 -15.82 -3.27
CA THR A 39 11.66 -15.11 -3.09
C THR A 39 11.32 -13.79 -2.41
N THR A 40 11.65 -13.69 -1.13
CA THR A 40 11.48 -12.45 -0.37
C THR A 40 12.48 -11.43 -0.90
N ILE A 41 11.97 -10.35 -1.50
CA ILE A 41 12.78 -9.23 -1.97
C ILE A 41 12.80 -8.18 -0.86
N TYR A 42 14.01 -7.77 -0.47
CA TYR A 42 14.21 -6.66 0.46
C TYR A 42 14.57 -5.40 -0.32
N ALA A 43 13.83 -4.32 -0.07
CA ALA A 43 14.08 -3.02 -0.65
C ALA A 43 13.90 -1.94 0.41
N VAL A 44 14.65 -0.85 0.28
CA VAL A 44 14.43 0.35 1.08
C VAL A 44 13.20 1.10 0.55
N GLY A 45 12.36 1.54 1.47
CA GLY A 45 11.16 2.34 1.16
C GLY A 45 11.06 3.50 2.13
N ARG A 46 10.39 4.57 1.69
CA ARG A 46 10.02 5.68 2.58
C ARG A 46 8.59 5.48 3.04
N VAL A 47 8.36 5.59 4.34
CA VAL A 47 7.01 5.62 4.92
C VAL A 47 6.62 7.08 5.07
N GLU A 48 5.49 7.45 4.47
CA GLU A 48 4.91 8.79 4.56
C GLU A 48 3.53 8.69 5.23
N GLY A 49 3.01 9.83 5.69
CA GLY A 49 1.65 9.87 6.24
C GLY A 49 0.62 9.39 5.20
N ALA A 50 -0.46 8.76 5.67
CA ALA A 50 -1.56 8.35 4.80
C ALA A 50 -2.22 9.55 4.09
N THR A 51 -2.08 10.73 4.68
CA THR A 51 -2.56 12.01 4.16
C THR A 51 -1.41 12.93 3.80
N ARG A 52 -1.68 13.87 2.89
CA ARG A 52 -0.73 14.91 2.51
C ARG A 52 -0.52 15.87 3.67
N GLU A 53 0.74 16.27 3.89
CA GLU A 53 1.09 17.37 4.77
C GLU A 53 0.64 18.71 4.16
N ILE A 54 -0.05 19.53 4.95
CA ILE A 54 -0.58 20.82 4.50
C ILE A 54 0.00 21.92 5.40
N GLU A 55 0.69 22.88 4.79
CA GLU A 55 1.09 24.11 5.46
C GLU A 55 -0.09 25.08 5.50
N LEU A 56 -0.53 25.45 6.71
CA LEU A 56 -1.57 26.45 6.91
C LEU A 56 -0.99 27.86 6.96
N ARG A 57 -1.67 28.79 6.30
CA ARG A 57 -1.31 30.22 6.27
C ARG A 57 -2.57 31.04 6.50
N THR A 58 -2.43 32.15 7.22
CA THR A 58 -3.55 33.08 7.39
C THR A 58 -3.80 33.82 6.08
N GLN A 59 -5.07 34.01 5.73
CA GLN A 59 -5.45 34.82 4.56
C GLN A 59 -5.21 36.31 4.80
N LEU A 60 -5.32 36.73 6.05
CA LEU A 60 -5.10 38.08 6.50
C LEU A 60 -3.75 38.19 7.23
N LEU A 61 -3.11 39.34 7.10
CA LEU A 61 -1.99 39.73 7.92
C LEU A 61 -2.53 40.31 9.24
N GLY A 62 -1.97 39.88 10.36
CA GLY A 62 -2.42 40.33 11.67
C GLY A 62 -1.57 39.80 12.79
N ARG A 63 -1.79 40.34 14.00
CA ARG A 63 -1.15 39.87 15.22
C ARG A 63 -1.88 38.63 15.74
N ILE A 64 -1.12 37.59 16.08
CA ILE A 64 -1.66 36.38 16.72
C ILE A 64 -1.90 36.68 18.19
N VAL A 65 -3.11 36.43 18.69
CA VAL A 65 -3.48 36.60 20.11
C VAL A 65 -3.55 35.27 20.85
N ALA A 66 -3.84 34.17 20.14
CA ALA A 66 -3.88 32.84 20.73
C ALA A 66 -3.58 31.73 19.71
N VAL A 67 -3.04 30.62 20.20
CA VAL A 67 -2.89 29.35 19.49
C VAL A 67 -3.42 28.25 20.42
N PRO A 68 -4.73 27.95 20.38
CA PRO A 68 -5.39 27.09 21.38
C PRO A 68 -5.23 25.59 21.08
N VAL A 69 -4.15 25.19 20.39
CA VAL A 69 -3.84 23.80 20.05
C VAL A 69 -2.42 23.46 20.44
N ARG A 70 -2.16 22.17 20.65
CA ARG A 70 -0.82 21.63 20.96
C ARG A 70 -0.28 20.78 19.82
N GLN A 71 1.03 20.66 19.76
CA GLN A 71 1.67 19.78 18.78
C GLN A 71 1.20 18.33 18.96
N GLY A 72 0.84 17.68 17.85
CA GLY A 72 0.32 16.30 17.84
C GLY A 72 -1.11 16.15 18.32
N GLN A 73 -1.80 17.24 18.63
CA GLN A 73 -3.23 17.22 18.95
C GLN A 73 -4.06 16.89 17.71
N GLU A 74 -5.00 15.97 17.85
CA GLU A 74 -6.01 15.69 16.83
C GLU A 74 -7.05 16.81 16.80
N VAL A 75 -7.41 17.26 15.58
CA VAL A 75 -8.32 18.38 15.33
C VAL A 75 -9.34 17.99 14.26
N HIS A 76 -10.52 18.57 14.35
CA HIS A 76 -11.64 18.33 13.45
C HIS A 76 -11.98 19.59 12.64
N GLU A 77 -12.84 19.42 11.64
CA GLU A 77 -13.36 20.54 10.87
C GLU A 77 -14.09 21.53 11.78
N GLY A 78 -13.76 22.82 11.63
CA GLY A 78 -14.30 23.91 12.43
C GLY A 78 -13.51 24.23 13.70
N ASP A 79 -12.52 23.43 14.07
CA ASP A 79 -11.67 23.73 15.24
C ASP A 79 -10.83 24.99 15.00
N VAL A 80 -10.81 25.87 16.01
CA VAL A 80 -9.98 27.08 15.97
C VAL A 80 -8.54 26.67 16.23
N LEU A 81 -7.69 26.81 15.22
CA LEU A 81 -6.25 26.50 15.32
C LEU A 81 -5.42 27.71 15.75
N LEU A 82 -5.89 28.91 15.43
CA LEU A 82 -5.19 30.18 15.65
C LEU A 82 -6.21 31.31 15.71
N GLN A 83 -5.97 32.28 16.58
CA GLN A 83 -6.79 33.49 16.69
C GLN A 83 -5.94 34.73 16.39
N LEU A 84 -6.42 35.52 15.44
CA LEU A 84 -5.89 36.84 15.12
C LEU A 84 -6.58 37.91 15.97
N ASP A 85 -5.87 39.02 16.22
CA ASP A 85 -6.44 40.23 16.82
C ASP A 85 -7.50 40.81 15.87
N ASP A 86 -8.77 40.77 16.29
CA ASP A 86 -9.91 41.15 15.47
C ASP A 86 -10.56 42.48 15.89
N ALA A 87 -9.95 43.22 16.82
CA ALA A 87 -10.55 44.41 17.43
C ALA A 87 -10.96 45.47 16.39
N GLN A 88 -10.09 45.74 15.41
CA GLN A 88 -10.38 46.70 14.35
C GLN A 88 -11.50 46.21 13.42
N TYR A 89 -11.45 44.93 13.01
CA TYR A 89 -12.49 44.36 12.15
C TYR A 89 -13.86 44.38 12.81
N ARG A 90 -13.92 44.10 14.12
CA ARG A 90 -15.16 44.20 14.90
C ARG A 90 -15.70 45.62 14.98
N PHE A 91 -14.81 46.61 15.11
CA PHE A 91 -15.20 48.01 15.10
C PHE A 91 -15.78 48.42 13.73
N GLU A 92 -15.12 48.04 12.64
CA GLU A 92 -15.58 48.33 11.27
C GLU A 92 -16.96 47.69 10.98
N VAL A 93 -17.17 46.44 11.43
CA VAL A 93 -18.48 45.77 11.32
C VAL A 93 -19.55 46.55 12.09
N ALA A 94 -19.28 46.91 13.36
CA ALA A 94 -20.23 47.64 14.18
C ALA A 94 -20.58 49.02 13.60
N GLN A 95 -19.60 49.70 12.98
CA GLN A 95 -19.85 50.97 12.28
C GLN A 95 -20.78 50.76 11.09
N ALA A 96 -20.49 49.77 10.23
CA ALA A 96 -21.30 49.49 9.05
C ALA A 96 -22.74 49.08 9.42
N GLU A 97 -22.90 48.31 10.50
CA GLU A 97 -24.22 47.93 11.03
C GLU A 97 -25.02 49.15 11.52
N ALA A 98 -24.37 50.11 12.18
CA ALA A 98 -25.02 51.34 12.63
C ALA A 98 -25.46 52.22 11.45
N GLU A 99 -24.62 52.34 10.42
CA GLU A 99 -24.95 53.07 9.18
C GLU A 99 -26.14 52.41 8.45
N LEU A 100 -26.15 51.07 8.38
CA LEU A 100 -27.27 50.32 7.81
C LEU A 100 -28.57 50.55 8.59
N ALA A 101 -28.51 50.51 9.92
CA ALA A 101 -29.68 50.74 10.77
C ALA A 101 -30.25 52.17 10.61
N GLN A 102 -29.38 53.17 10.49
CA GLN A 102 -29.79 54.55 10.22
C GLN A 102 -30.49 54.69 8.88
N ALA A 103 -29.96 54.07 7.83
CA ALA A 103 -30.58 54.10 6.50
C ALA A 103 -31.95 53.39 6.50
N GLN A 104 -32.06 52.26 7.18
CA GLN A 104 -33.32 51.52 7.31
C GLN A 104 -34.40 52.32 8.05
N ALA A 105 -34.02 53.14 9.03
CA ALA A 105 -34.95 54.00 9.76
C ALA A 105 -35.43 55.22 8.95
N GLN A 106 -34.78 55.53 7.82
CA GLN A 106 -35.14 56.64 6.93
C GLN A 106 -36.04 56.21 5.75
N LEU A 107 -36.35 54.92 5.61
CA LEU A 107 -37.31 54.36 4.66
C LEU A 107 -38.72 54.33 5.25
#